data_AF-A0A3D5P7Y1-F1
#
_entry.id   AF-A0A3D5P7Y1-F1
#
_cell.length_a   1.000
_cell.length_b   1.000
_cell.length_c   1.000
_cell.angle_alpha   90.00
_cell.angle_beta   90.00
_cell.angle_gamma   90.00
#
_symmetry.space_group_name_H-M   'P 1'
#
loop_
_entity.id
_entity.type
_entity.pdbx_description
1 polymer ?
#
loop_
_entity_poly.entity_id
_entity_poly.type
_entity_poly.pdbx_seq_one_letter_code
_entity_poly.pdbx_strand_id
1 'polypeptide(L)'
;MSILYGSLMLWLLAPPDQNARGIEQFVDLEEHRGEGGSVHQAGAGSTELTRVSDDLDSPADRIDNSKILGGILAATGLVLFGVAFVTQGLGALNLNVFNFGFLVIGMLLYSSPARYQREFNDAVKGSAGVILQFPFYAGIIGIMTGTGLVDTMTEALLSIATQDTFPMVAWMTGGALNIFVPSAGGEWAIVGGPMLLAAQELGVPLGQTIAAYAVGDAHTNLLNPFWAIPLLAITGLRARDMFGYGITMMLLLTPFLAVVLYLLPY
;
A
#
# COMPACT_ATOMS: atom_id res chain seq x y z
N MET A 1 1.27 19.24 13.03
CA MET A 1 2.63 19.70 12.66
C MET A 1 3.05 19.22 11.29
N SER A 2 2.98 17.90 10.99
CA SER A 2 3.37 17.33 9.69
C SER A 2 2.64 17.92 8.48
N ILE A 3 1.31 18.08 8.55
CA ILE A 3 0.50 18.67 7.46
C ILE A 3 0.93 20.12 7.16
N LEU A 4 1.18 20.91 8.20
CA LEU A 4 1.63 22.29 8.07
C LEU A 4 3.04 22.34 7.46
N TYR A 5 3.95 21.50 7.96
CA TYR A 5 5.32 21.42 7.43
C TYR A 5 5.31 21.00 5.95
N GLY A 6 4.59 19.93 5.60
CA GLY A 6 4.47 19.45 4.23
C GLY A 6 3.88 20.51 3.30
N SER A 7 2.80 21.18 3.72
CA SER A 7 2.17 22.24 2.93
C SER A 7 3.11 23.43 2.72
N LEU A 8 3.83 23.84 3.77
CA LEU A 8 4.81 24.92 3.68
C LEU A 8 5.98 24.56 2.76
N MET A 9 6.52 23.35 2.88
CA MET A 9 7.61 22.90 2.01
C MET A 9 7.13 22.82 0.56
N LEU A 10 5.93 22.32 0.30
CA LEU A 10 5.37 22.24 -1.06
C LEU A 10 5.17 23.62 -1.65
N TRP A 11 4.72 24.58 -0.84
CA TRP A 11 4.61 25.98 -1.24
C TRP A 11 5.98 26.60 -1.56
N LEU A 12 7.01 26.33 -0.75
CA LEU A 12 8.38 26.81 -1.00
C LEU A 12 9.02 26.14 -2.23
N LEU A 13 8.65 24.89 -2.52
CA LEU A 13 9.16 24.14 -3.66
C LEU A 13 8.43 24.50 -4.97
N ALA A 14 7.26 25.11 -4.88
CA ALA A 14 6.48 25.52 -6.03
C ALA A 14 7.27 26.58 -6.84
N PRO A 15 7.54 26.35 -8.13
CA PRO A 15 8.19 27.35 -8.95
C PRO A 15 7.28 28.58 -9.09
N PRO A 16 7.85 29.80 -9.14
CA PRO A 16 7.05 31.00 -9.39
C PRO A 16 6.38 30.91 -10.76
N ASP A 17 5.21 31.55 -10.92
CA ASP A 17 4.34 31.41 -12.11
C ASP A 17 5.07 31.62 -13.45
N GLN A 18 6.07 32.50 -13.48
CA GLN A 18 6.93 32.76 -14.65
C GLN A 18 7.76 31.54 -15.12
N ASN A 19 8.03 30.59 -14.22
CA ASN A 19 8.76 29.35 -14.48
C ASN A 19 7.83 28.13 -14.51
N ALA A 20 6.54 28.32 -14.20
CA ALA A 20 5.54 27.27 -14.29
C ALA A 20 5.17 27.06 -15.76
N ARG A 21 5.07 25.80 -16.16
CA ARG A 21 4.54 25.42 -17.47
C ARG A 21 3.22 24.71 -17.23
N GLY A 22 2.21 25.07 -18.01
CA GLY A 22 0.90 24.46 -17.87
C GLY A 22 0.88 23.00 -18.35
N ILE A 23 -0.21 22.31 -18.03
CA ILE A 23 -0.38 20.89 -18.34
C ILE A 23 -0.61 20.63 -19.83
N GLU A 24 -0.89 21.69 -20.60
CA GLU A 24 -1.10 21.68 -22.06
C GLU A 24 0.09 21.11 -22.83
N GLN A 25 1.29 21.16 -22.25
CA GLN A 25 2.49 20.58 -22.87
C GLN A 25 2.52 19.04 -22.81
N PHE A 26 1.73 18.44 -21.92
CA PHE A 26 1.67 16.99 -21.69
C PHE A 26 0.34 16.39 -22.10
N VAL A 27 -0.72 17.19 -22.13
CA VAL A 27 -2.08 16.77 -22.50
C VAL A 27 -2.65 17.77 -23.50
N ASP A 28 -3.09 17.28 -24.66
CA ASP A 28 -3.78 18.12 -25.65
C ASP A 28 -5.19 18.46 -25.14
N LEU A 29 -5.35 19.67 -24.61
CA LEU A 29 -6.61 20.11 -24.02
C LEU A 29 -7.68 20.42 -25.08
N GLU A 30 -7.31 20.58 -26.36
CA GLU A 30 -8.27 20.82 -27.44
C GLU A 30 -8.98 19.53 -27.85
N GLU A 31 -8.27 18.40 -27.85
CA GLU A 31 -8.83 17.07 -28.12
C GLU A 31 -9.92 16.69 -27.09
N HIS A 32 -9.72 17.08 -25.83
CA HIS A 32 -10.66 16.79 -24.73
C HIS A 32 -11.79 17.82 -24.57
N ARG A 33 -11.74 18.96 -25.26
CA ARG A 33 -12.84 19.95 -25.30
C ARG A 33 -13.89 19.63 -26.38
N GLY A 34 -13.52 18.86 -27.40
CA GLY A 34 -14.43 18.40 -28.46
C GLY A 34 -15.24 17.17 -28.10
N GLU A 35 -14.74 16.32 -27.19
CA GLU A 35 -15.40 15.09 -26.77
C GLU A 35 -16.03 15.25 -25.39
N GLY A 36 -17.30 15.68 -25.38
CA GLY A 36 -18.20 15.40 -24.28
C GLY A 36 -18.43 13.89 -24.15
N GLY A 37 -17.48 13.19 -23.51
CA GLY A 37 -17.63 11.82 -23.05
C GLY A 37 -16.86 10.76 -23.84
N SER A 38 -15.56 10.63 -23.61
CA SER A 38 -14.93 9.32 -23.36
C SER A 38 -13.50 9.51 -22.89
N VAL A 39 -13.18 9.07 -21.67
CA VAL A 39 -11.81 8.98 -21.19
C VAL A 39 -11.06 7.98 -22.06
N HIS A 40 -10.04 8.44 -22.78
CA HIS A 40 -9.15 7.57 -23.55
C HIS A 40 -8.57 6.47 -22.64
N GLN A 41 -8.93 5.24 -22.97
CA GLN A 41 -8.45 4.02 -22.34
C GLN A 41 -7.00 3.78 -22.77
N ALA A 42 -6.05 4.47 -22.14
CA ALA A 42 -4.63 4.20 -22.32
C ALA A 42 -4.27 2.88 -21.63
N GLY A 43 -4.06 1.84 -22.43
CA GLY A 43 -3.33 0.64 -21.99
C GLY A 43 -4.18 -0.48 -21.38
N ALA A 44 -5.28 -0.85 -22.04
CA ALA A 44 -5.70 -2.24 -22.00
C ALA A 44 -5.46 -2.81 -23.39
N GLY A 45 -4.43 -3.65 -23.54
CA GLY A 45 -4.44 -4.64 -24.60
C GLY A 45 -5.68 -5.49 -24.38
N SER A 46 -6.79 -5.07 -24.98
CA SER A 46 -8.01 -5.85 -25.06
C SER A 46 -7.65 -7.05 -25.94
N THR A 47 -7.09 -8.09 -25.31
CA THR A 47 -7.37 -9.44 -25.76
C THR A 47 -8.88 -9.46 -25.92
N GLU A 48 -9.34 -9.58 -27.16
CA GLU A 48 -10.69 -9.97 -27.51
C GLU A 48 -10.99 -11.20 -26.66
N LEU A 49 -11.56 -10.98 -25.48
CA LEU A 49 -12.18 -12.02 -24.69
C LEU A 49 -13.36 -12.39 -25.55
N THR A 50 -13.18 -13.46 -26.32
CA THR A 50 -14.22 -14.22 -26.98
C THR A 50 -15.45 -14.09 -26.09
N ARG A 51 -16.46 -13.35 -26.58
CA ARG A 51 -17.79 -13.37 -25.96
C ARG A 51 -18.20 -14.83 -26.02
N VAL A 52 -17.95 -15.56 -24.94
CA VAL A 52 -18.59 -16.84 -24.72
C VAL A 52 -20.06 -16.49 -24.74
N SER A 53 -20.72 -16.93 -25.80
CA SER A 53 -22.14 -16.76 -26.05
C SER A 53 -22.93 -16.83 -24.75
N ASP A 54 -23.74 -15.80 -24.48
CA ASP A 54 -24.78 -15.76 -23.43
C ASP A 54 -25.87 -16.80 -23.73
N ASP A 55 -25.50 -18.07 -23.78
CA ASP A 55 -26.41 -19.19 -23.98
C ASP A 55 -26.05 -20.28 -22.96
N LEU A 56 -26.24 -19.94 -21.69
CA LEU A 56 -26.06 -20.81 -20.54
C LEU A 56 -27.28 -20.69 -19.64
N ASP A 57 -28.37 -21.33 -20.07
CA ASP A 57 -29.64 -21.38 -19.33
C ASP A 57 -29.71 -22.63 -18.44
N SER A 58 -28.59 -22.99 -17.80
CA SER A 58 -28.56 -24.09 -16.84
C SER A 58 -29.02 -23.62 -15.46
N PRO A 59 -29.64 -24.51 -14.64
CA PRO A 59 -30.01 -24.17 -13.27
C PRO A 59 -28.83 -23.69 -12.41
N ALA A 60 -27.62 -24.17 -12.69
CA ALA A 60 -26.40 -23.75 -11.98
C ALA A 60 -26.05 -22.29 -12.30
N ASP A 61 -26.10 -21.90 -13.58
CA ASP A 61 -25.79 -20.53 -14.02
C ASP A 61 -26.78 -19.51 -13.42
N ARG A 62 -28.05 -19.91 -13.29
CA ARG A 62 -29.08 -19.08 -12.63
C ARG A 62 -28.82 -18.88 -11.13
N ILE A 63 -28.29 -19.90 -10.45
CA ILE A 63 -27.91 -19.84 -9.03
C ILE A 63 -26.68 -18.95 -8.86
N ASP A 64 -25.65 -19.14 -9.69
CA ASP A 64 -24.38 -18.41 -9.58
C ASP A 64 -24.51 -16.93 -9.97
N ASN A 65 -25.46 -16.59 -10.85
CA ASN A 65 -25.80 -15.21 -11.21
C ASN A 65 -26.92 -14.61 -10.33
N SER A 66 -27.45 -15.35 -9.36
CA SER A 66 -28.56 -14.88 -8.52
C SER A 66 -28.12 -13.76 -7.59
N LYS A 67 -28.76 -12.60 -7.74
CA LYS A 67 -28.57 -11.45 -6.85
C LYS A 67 -29.05 -11.71 -5.43
N ILE A 68 -30.08 -12.54 -5.29
CA ILE A 68 -30.67 -12.88 -3.99
C ILE A 68 -29.70 -13.78 -3.23
N LEU A 69 -29.15 -14.80 -3.89
CA LEU A 69 -28.18 -15.69 -3.25
C LEU A 69 -26.91 -14.92 -2.88
N GLY A 70 -26.35 -14.14 -3.80
CA GLY A 70 -25.19 -13.30 -3.52
C GLY A 70 -25.44 -12.32 -2.38
N GLY A 71 -26.62 -11.69 -2.35
CA GLY A 71 -27.04 -10.81 -1.26
C GLY A 71 -27.15 -11.52 0.09
N ILE A 72 -27.73 -12.73 0.14
CA ILE A 72 -27.83 -13.53 1.37
C ILE A 72 -26.45 -13.93 1.87
N LEU A 73 -25.55 -14.38 0.98
CA LEU A 73 -24.19 -14.76 1.33
C LEU A 73 -23.40 -13.55 1.86
N ALA A 74 -23.50 -12.41 1.19
CA ALA A 74 -22.86 -11.16 1.62
C ALA A 74 -23.41 -10.67 2.96
N ALA A 75 -24.73 -10.70 3.16
CA ALA A 75 -25.37 -10.32 4.42
C ALA A 75 -24.96 -11.24 5.57
N THR A 76 -24.92 -12.55 5.32
CA THR A 76 -24.45 -13.54 6.30
C THR A 76 -22.99 -13.25 6.67
N GLY A 77 -22.14 -13.01 5.66
CA GLY A 77 -20.74 -12.64 5.87
C GLY A 77 -20.57 -11.35 6.67
N LEU A 78 -21.41 -10.34 6.41
CA LEU A 78 -21.36 -9.06 7.12
C LEU A 78 -21.79 -9.21 8.58
N VAL A 79 -22.80 -10.05 8.84
CA VAL A 79 -23.20 -10.41 10.21
C VAL A 79 -22.06 -11.13 10.92
N LEU A 80 -21.42 -12.13 10.30
CA LEU A 80 -20.30 -12.85 10.91
C LEU A 80 -19.11 -11.92 11.17
N PHE A 81 -18.81 -11.01 10.24
CA PHE A 81 -17.79 -9.98 10.42
C PHE A 81 -18.13 -9.09 11.62
N GLY A 82 -19.36 -8.56 11.71
CA GLY A 82 -19.81 -7.75 12.84
C GLY A 82 -19.79 -8.52 14.18
N VAL A 83 -20.21 -9.77 14.19
CA VAL A 83 -20.17 -10.65 15.38
C VAL A 83 -18.74 -10.85 15.88
N ALA A 84 -17.74 -10.95 14.99
CA ALA A 84 -16.34 -11.02 15.41
C ALA A 84 -15.95 -9.80 16.25
N PHE A 85 -16.30 -8.59 15.82
CA PHE A 85 -16.02 -7.35 16.58
C PHE A 85 -16.88 -7.20 17.83
N VAL A 86 -18.12 -7.68 17.84
CA VAL A 86 -18.96 -7.65 19.05
C VAL A 86 -18.42 -8.61 20.12
N THR A 87 -17.92 -9.77 19.72
CA THR A 87 -17.45 -10.81 20.66
C THR A 87 -16.03 -10.58 21.15
N GLN A 88 -15.13 -10.10 20.28
CA GLN A 88 -13.70 -9.98 20.59
C GLN A 88 -13.24 -8.51 20.70
N GLY A 89 -14.13 -7.54 20.47
CA GLY A 89 -13.79 -6.13 20.42
C GLY A 89 -12.75 -5.85 19.33
N LEU A 90 -11.78 -4.98 19.64
CA LEU A 90 -10.64 -4.72 18.75
C LEU A 90 -9.68 -5.92 18.62
N GLY A 91 -9.79 -6.93 19.48
CA GLY A 91 -9.03 -8.18 19.34
C GLY A 91 -9.39 -8.99 18.10
N ALA A 92 -10.54 -8.72 17.47
CA ALA A 92 -10.90 -9.27 16.17
C ALA A 92 -10.01 -8.75 15.03
N LEU A 93 -9.27 -7.64 15.21
CA LEU A 93 -8.40 -7.06 14.18
C LEU A 93 -7.18 -7.96 13.97
N ASN A 94 -7.33 -8.92 13.09
CA ASN A 94 -6.25 -9.73 12.54
C ASN A 94 -6.41 -9.86 11.02
N LEU A 95 -5.35 -10.37 10.38
CA LEU A 95 -5.29 -10.49 8.93
C LEU A 95 -6.42 -11.34 8.35
N ASN A 96 -6.86 -12.39 9.06
CA ASN A 96 -7.94 -13.27 8.58
C ASN A 96 -9.30 -12.55 8.58
N VAL A 97 -9.61 -11.83 9.65
CA VAL A 97 -10.85 -11.04 9.74
C VAL A 97 -10.85 -9.91 8.71
N PHE A 98 -9.68 -9.29 8.47
CA PHE A 98 -9.53 -8.26 7.45
C PHE A 98 -9.74 -8.82 6.02
N ASN A 99 -9.10 -9.95 5.71
CA ASN A 99 -9.29 -10.65 4.43
C ASN A 99 -10.74 -11.09 4.22
N PHE A 100 -11.36 -11.62 5.27
CA PHE A 100 -12.78 -11.98 5.24
C PHE A 100 -13.65 -10.74 5.01
N GLY A 101 -13.36 -9.63 5.68
CA GLY A 101 -14.04 -8.35 5.48
C GLY A 101 -13.98 -7.88 4.03
N PHE A 102 -12.80 -7.89 3.40
CA PHE A 102 -12.68 -7.54 1.98
C PHE A 102 -13.46 -8.47 1.06
N LEU A 103 -13.44 -9.79 1.33
CA LEU A 103 -14.22 -10.76 0.55
C LEU A 103 -15.72 -10.46 0.66
N VAL A 104 -16.22 -10.22 1.87
CA VAL A 104 -17.63 -9.92 2.12
C VAL A 104 -18.04 -8.59 1.48
N ILE A 105 -17.22 -7.55 1.60
CA ILE A 105 -17.47 -6.24 0.97
C ILE A 105 -17.49 -6.39 -0.55
N GLY A 106 -16.51 -7.10 -1.13
CA GLY A 106 -16.49 -7.40 -2.55
C GLY A 106 -17.75 -8.13 -3.00
N MET A 107 -18.13 -9.20 -2.31
CA MET A 107 -19.35 -9.96 -2.60
C MET A 107 -20.62 -9.11 -2.50
N LEU A 108 -20.69 -8.20 -1.53
CA LEU A 108 -21.79 -7.25 -1.36
C LEU A 108 -21.90 -6.28 -2.55
N LEU A 109 -20.76 -5.69 -2.96
CA LEU A 109 -20.70 -4.71 -4.06
C LEU A 109 -21.15 -5.31 -5.39
N TYR A 110 -20.77 -6.56 -5.69
CA TYR A 110 -21.17 -7.21 -6.94
C TYR A 110 -22.52 -7.93 -6.84
N SER A 111 -22.95 -8.29 -5.62
CA SER A 111 -24.18 -8.99 -5.28
C SER A 111 -24.45 -10.29 -6.07
N SER A 112 -23.49 -10.79 -6.85
CA SER A 112 -23.55 -12.04 -7.61
C SER A 112 -22.20 -12.76 -7.47
N PRO A 113 -22.18 -14.02 -7.00
CA PRO A 113 -20.96 -14.80 -6.89
C PRO A 113 -20.19 -14.94 -8.22
N ALA A 114 -20.90 -15.26 -9.32
CA ALA A 114 -20.28 -15.38 -10.65
C ALA A 114 -19.65 -14.05 -11.11
N ARG A 115 -20.33 -12.93 -10.88
CA ARG A 115 -19.78 -11.61 -11.21
C ARG A 115 -18.56 -11.29 -10.35
N TYR A 116 -18.64 -11.48 -9.04
CA TYR A 116 -17.51 -11.26 -8.14
C TYR A 116 -16.29 -12.10 -8.54
N GLN A 117 -16.48 -13.39 -8.84
CA GLN A 117 -15.41 -14.27 -9.28
C GLN A 117 -14.74 -13.81 -10.58
N ARG A 118 -15.54 -13.39 -11.58
CA ARG A 118 -15.00 -12.88 -12.85
C ARG A 118 -14.13 -11.65 -12.65
N GLU A 119 -14.62 -10.68 -11.88
CA GLU A 119 -13.91 -9.43 -11.60
C GLU A 119 -12.68 -9.68 -10.70
N PHE A 120 -12.77 -10.60 -9.75
CA PHE A 120 -11.64 -11.05 -8.94
C PHE A 120 -10.53 -11.66 -9.82
N ASN A 121 -10.90 -12.57 -10.73
CA ASN A 121 -9.93 -13.19 -11.65
C ASN A 121 -9.25 -12.16 -12.55
N ASP A 122 -9.96 -11.12 -12.98
CA ASP A 122 -9.36 -10.05 -13.77
C ASP A 122 -8.41 -9.18 -12.93
N ALA A 123 -8.82 -8.79 -11.72
CA ALA A 123 -7.98 -8.05 -10.78
C ALA A 123 -6.70 -8.81 -10.37
N VAL A 124 -6.77 -10.14 -10.26
CA VAL A 124 -5.60 -11.00 -9.99
C VAL A 124 -4.53 -10.87 -11.06
N LYS A 125 -4.89 -10.67 -12.34
CA LYS A 125 -3.89 -10.48 -13.41
C LYS A 125 -3.03 -9.24 -13.17
N GLY A 126 -3.65 -8.14 -12.72
CA GLY A 126 -2.95 -6.91 -12.36
C GLY A 126 -2.10 -7.02 -11.09
N SER A 127 -2.43 -7.98 -10.20
CA SER A 127 -1.74 -8.19 -8.92
C SER A 127 -0.82 -9.42 -8.92
N ALA A 128 -0.68 -10.12 -10.05
CA ALA A 128 0.00 -11.42 -10.12
C ALA A 128 1.46 -11.36 -9.67
N GLY A 129 2.18 -10.28 -10.01
CA GLY A 129 3.56 -10.06 -9.57
C GLY A 129 3.68 -9.97 -8.05
N VAL A 130 2.73 -9.26 -7.41
CA VAL A 130 2.68 -9.13 -5.94
C VAL A 130 2.34 -10.47 -5.29
N ILE A 131 1.33 -11.18 -5.80
CA ILE A 131 0.92 -12.52 -5.30
C ILE A 131 2.11 -13.49 -5.36
N LEU A 132 2.88 -13.48 -6.44
CA LEU A 132 4.03 -14.36 -6.61
C LEU A 132 5.15 -14.06 -5.60
N GLN A 133 5.31 -12.82 -5.15
CA GLN A 133 6.36 -12.43 -4.21
C GLN A 133 6.09 -12.91 -2.77
N PHE A 134 4.83 -12.97 -2.33
CA PHE A 134 4.46 -13.33 -0.96
C PHE A 134 5.01 -14.68 -0.49
N PRO A 135 4.95 -15.78 -1.27
CA PRO A 135 5.59 -17.04 -0.93
C PRO A 135 7.11 -16.93 -0.73
N PHE A 136 7.79 -16.10 -1.53
CA PHE A 136 9.23 -15.89 -1.35
C PHE A 136 9.53 -15.12 -0.06
N TYR A 137 8.72 -14.11 0.29
CA TYR A 137 8.86 -13.42 1.58
C TYR A 137 8.66 -14.38 2.76
N ALA A 138 7.66 -15.26 2.70
CA ALA A 138 7.48 -16.30 3.70
C ALA A 138 8.69 -17.25 3.79
N GLY A 139 9.28 -17.61 2.65
CA GLY A 139 10.51 -18.41 2.59
C GLY A 139 11.71 -17.70 3.22
N ILE A 140 11.89 -16.40 2.93
CA ILE A 140 12.96 -15.58 3.52
C ILE A 140 12.79 -15.51 5.04
N ILE A 141 11.58 -15.22 5.54
CA ILE A 141 11.27 -15.22 6.98
C ILE A 141 11.67 -16.56 7.60
N GLY A 142 11.28 -17.68 6.98
CA GLY A 142 11.61 -19.02 7.47
C GLY A 142 13.12 -19.26 7.58
N ILE A 143 13.90 -18.83 6.59
CA ILE A 143 15.37 -18.90 6.62
C ILE A 143 15.92 -18.00 7.73
N MET A 144 15.43 -16.77 7.85
CA MET A 144 15.91 -15.81 8.85
C MET A 144 15.68 -16.30 10.28
N THR A 145 14.49 -16.82 10.56
CA THR A 145 14.17 -17.43 11.86
C THR A 145 15.01 -18.69 12.09
N GLY A 146 15.18 -19.55 11.07
CA GLY A 146 15.95 -20.79 11.20
C GLY A 146 17.47 -20.58 11.34
N THR A 147 18.01 -19.46 10.88
CA THR A 147 19.45 -19.14 10.92
C THR A 147 19.85 -18.27 12.12
N GLY A 148 18.90 -17.78 12.91
CA GLY A 148 19.15 -16.83 14.01
C GLY A 148 19.44 -15.40 13.52
N LEU A 149 19.19 -15.09 12.24
CA LEU A 149 19.41 -13.75 11.70
C LEU A 149 18.47 -12.73 12.36
N VAL A 150 17.27 -13.16 12.76
CA VAL A 150 16.33 -12.31 13.51
C VAL A 150 16.95 -11.81 14.81
N ASP A 151 17.61 -12.70 15.56
CA ASP A 151 18.25 -12.37 16.83
C ASP A 151 19.45 -11.44 16.60
N THR A 152 20.28 -11.75 15.60
CA THR A 152 21.44 -10.91 15.23
C THR A 152 21.02 -9.47 14.85
N MET A 153 19.94 -9.33 14.08
CA MET A 153 19.40 -8.01 13.71
C MET A 153 18.83 -7.27 14.92
N THR A 154 18.18 -8.01 15.84
CA THR A 154 17.65 -7.45 17.09
C THR A 154 18.79 -6.91 17.95
N GLU A 155 19.85 -7.71 18.16
CA GLU A 155 21.05 -7.28 18.89
C GLU A 155 21.71 -6.06 18.25
N ALA A 156 21.79 -6.01 16.91
CA ALA A 156 22.31 -4.85 16.20
C ALA A 156 21.48 -3.58 16.50
N LEU A 157 20.15 -3.67 16.48
CA LEU A 157 19.26 -2.55 16.85
C LEU A 157 19.47 -2.12 18.31
N LEU A 158 19.54 -3.08 19.23
CA LEU A 158 19.77 -2.83 20.66
C LEU A 158 21.14 -2.21 20.93
N SER A 159 22.15 -2.52 20.11
CA SER A 159 23.51 -1.98 20.27
C SER A 159 23.63 -0.48 19.94
N ILE A 160 22.69 0.06 19.16
CA ILE A 160 22.72 1.46 18.70
C ILE A 160 21.57 2.31 19.25
N ALA A 161 20.53 1.68 19.79
CA ALA A 161 19.30 2.35 20.23
C ALA A 161 19.11 2.28 21.74
N THR A 162 18.53 3.34 22.30
CA THR A 162 17.93 3.37 23.64
C THR A 162 16.43 3.55 23.51
N GLN A 163 15.68 3.42 24.60
CA GLN A 163 14.23 3.67 24.61
C GLN A 163 13.84 5.02 23.97
N ASP A 164 14.63 6.07 24.20
CA ASP A 164 14.34 7.42 23.69
C ASP A 164 14.76 7.61 22.22
N THR A 165 15.80 6.90 21.75
CA THR A 165 16.30 7.05 20.37
C THR A 165 15.74 6.00 19.41
N PHE A 166 15.07 4.97 19.93
CA PHE A 166 14.59 3.84 19.14
C PHE A 166 13.66 4.23 17.99
N PRO A 167 12.71 5.19 18.12
CA PRO A 167 11.87 5.61 16.99
C PRO A 167 12.69 6.20 15.83
N MET A 168 13.75 6.97 16.11
CA MET A 168 14.66 7.43 15.05
C MET A 168 15.43 6.28 14.41
N VAL A 169 15.91 5.33 15.21
CA VAL A 169 16.62 4.14 14.69
C VAL A 169 15.68 3.33 13.80
N ALA A 170 14.45 3.06 14.23
CA ALA A 170 13.45 2.35 13.45
C ALA A 170 13.12 3.05 12.11
N TRP A 171 12.97 4.38 12.13
CA TRP A 171 12.79 5.19 10.93
C TRP A 171 13.98 5.11 9.96
N MET A 172 15.20 5.25 10.47
CA MET A 172 16.40 5.16 9.64
C MET A 172 16.59 3.74 9.08
N THR A 173 16.35 2.71 9.88
CA THR A 173 16.42 1.31 9.46
C THR A 173 15.40 1.02 8.36
N GLY A 174 14.13 1.41 8.53
CA GLY A 174 13.11 1.25 7.49
C GLY A 174 13.46 2.01 6.22
N GLY A 175 13.87 3.28 6.36
CA GLY A 175 14.27 4.08 5.20
C GLY A 175 15.46 3.49 4.43
N ALA A 176 16.48 3.02 5.13
CA ALA A 176 17.66 2.40 4.52
C ALA A 176 17.33 1.08 3.83
N LEU A 177 16.50 0.24 4.45
CA LEU A 177 16.12 -1.05 3.89
C LEU A 177 15.18 -0.93 2.69
N ASN A 178 14.27 0.04 2.71
CA ASN A 178 13.37 0.31 1.58
C ASN A 178 14.13 0.68 0.29
N ILE A 179 15.36 1.21 0.39
CA ILE A 179 16.22 1.42 -0.80
C ILE A 179 16.56 0.09 -1.49
N PHE A 180 16.72 -0.99 -0.72
CA PHE A 180 17.05 -2.32 -1.23
C PHE A 180 15.81 -3.19 -1.48
N VAL A 181 14.76 -3.01 -0.69
CA VAL A 181 13.50 -3.77 -0.77
C VAL A 181 12.35 -2.78 -0.86
N PRO A 182 12.07 -2.20 -2.05
CA PRO A 182 11.05 -1.15 -2.23
C PRO A 182 9.63 -1.75 -2.24
N SER A 183 9.24 -2.36 -1.12
CA SER A 183 7.98 -3.08 -0.94
C SER A 183 7.63 -3.12 0.54
N ALA A 184 6.73 -2.24 0.98
CA ALA A 184 6.35 -2.13 2.40
C ALA A 184 5.95 -3.47 3.04
N GLY A 185 5.19 -4.31 2.32
CA GLY A 185 4.81 -5.64 2.81
C GLY A 185 5.96 -6.64 2.86
N GLY A 186 6.84 -6.60 1.85
CA GLY A 186 8.00 -7.48 1.77
C GLY A 186 9.12 -7.13 2.74
N GLU A 187 9.35 -5.83 2.93
CA GLU A 187 10.31 -5.32 3.89
C GLU A 187 9.84 -5.60 5.32
N TRP A 188 8.57 -5.33 5.64
CA TRP A 188 8.02 -5.62 6.97
C TRP A 188 8.07 -7.11 7.30
N ALA A 189 7.88 -7.98 6.31
CA ALA A 189 8.08 -9.42 6.49
C ALA A 189 9.51 -9.73 7.00
N ILE A 190 10.52 -9.03 6.49
CA ILE A 190 11.93 -9.27 6.84
C ILE A 190 12.30 -8.64 8.19
N VAL A 191 11.85 -7.42 8.48
CA VAL A 191 12.33 -6.66 9.66
C VAL A 191 11.33 -6.48 10.78
N GLY A 192 10.05 -6.78 10.56
CA GLY A 192 9.01 -6.63 11.58
C GLY A 192 9.32 -7.42 12.83
N GLY A 193 9.77 -8.68 12.69
CA GLY A 193 10.18 -9.52 13.83
C GLY A 193 11.28 -8.89 14.67
N PRO A 194 12.49 -8.65 14.11
CA PRO A 194 13.58 -8.00 14.85
C PRO A 194 13.19 -6.66 15.47
N MET A 195 12.45 -5.83 14.74
CA MET A 195 12.05 -4.50 15.19
C MET A 195 11.11 -4.56 16.39
N LEU A 196 10.13 -5.47 16.36
CA LEU A 196 9.17 -5.63 17.46
C LEU A 196 9.82 -6.27 18.70
N LEU A 197 10.80 -7.16 18.53
CA LEU A 197 11.57 -7.73 19.65
C LEU A 197 12.43 -6.66 20.32
N ALA A 198 13.21 -5.88 19.54
CA ALA A 198 14.01 -4.79 20.06
C ALA A 198 13.14 -3.74 20.79
N ALA A 199 11.95 -3.43 20.25
CA ALA A 199 10.99 -2.53 20.88
C ALA A 199 10.54 -3.04 22.26
N GLN A 200 10.21 -4.34 22.35
CA GLN A 200 9.77 -4.95 23.61
C GLN A 200 10.87 -4.92 24.66
N GLU A 201 12.11 -5.23 24.29
CA GLU A 201 13.25 -5.20 25.21
C GLU A 201 13.55 -3.78 25.72
N LEU A 202 13.41 -2.77 24.86
CA LEU A 202 13.58 -1.37 25.24
C LEU A 202 12.34 -0.76 25.90
N GLY A 203 11.25 -1.50 26.06
CA GLY A 203 10.01 -0.99 26.65
C GLY A 203 9.28 0.04 25.78
N VAL A 204 9.54 0.07 24.48
CA VAL A 204 8.91 0.99 23.51
C VAL A 204 7.59 0.39 23.02
N PRO A 205 6.48 1.14 23.01
CA PRO A 205 5.21 0.59 22.56
C PRO A 205 5.20 0.25 21.06
N LEU A 206 4.75 -0.97 20.75
CA LEU A 206 4.83 -1.56 19.41
C LEU A 206 4.15 -0.72 18.32
N GLY A 207 3.03 -0.07 18.63
CA GLY A 207 2.33 0.78 17.68
C GLY A 207 3.17 1.95 17.18
N GLN A 208 3.98 2.57 18.05
CA GLN A 208 4.87 3.66 17.66
C GLN A 208 6.08 3.14 16.90
N THR A 209 6.61 1.97 17.27
CA THR A 209 7.65 1.30 16.48
C THR A 209 7.20 1.05 15.04
N ILE A 210 6.01 0.50 14.86
CA ILE A 210 5.41 0.25 13.54
C ILE A 210 5.24 1.57 12.78
N ALA A 211 4.76 2.63 13.45
CA ALA A 211 4.58 3.93 12.82
C ALA A 211 5.92 4.56 12.41
N ALA A 212 6.94 4.55 13.27
CA ALA A 212 8.26 5.11 12.98
C ALA A 212 8.94 4.36 11.81
N TYR A 213 8.86 3.03 11.81
CA TYR A 213 9.29 2.19 10.70
C TYR A 213 8.56 2.55 9.40
N ALA A 214 7.22 2.62 9.42
CA ALA A 214 6.40 2.90 8.24
C ALA A 214 6.66 4.30 7.68
N VAL A 215 6.96 5.28 8.55
CA VAL A 215 7.44 6.60 8.12
C VAL A 215 8.79 6.49 7.43
N GLY A 216 9.68 5.60 7.86
CA GLY A 216 10.96 5.32 7.22
C GLY A 216 10.81 4.79 5.81
N ASP A 217 10.03 3.72 5.64
CA ASP A 217 9.64 3.15 4.34
C ASP A 217 9.06 4.24 3.41
N ALA A 218 8.03 4.96 3.87
CA ALA A 218 7.38 5.99 3.08
C ALA A 218 8.31 7.17 2.74
N HIS A 219 9.25 7.50 3.62
CA HIS A 219 10.19 8.60 3.43
C HIS A 219 11.12 8.36 2.25
N THR A 220 11.73 7.17 2.13
CA THR A 220 12.64 6.86 1.02
C THR A 220 11.93 6.42 -0.26
N ASN A 221 10.62 6.16 -0.22
CA ASN A 221 9.79 6.05 -1.43
C ASN A 221 9.76 7.34 -2.27
N LEU A 222 10.15 8.49 -1.70
CA LEU A 222 10.37 9.72 -2.45
C LEU A 222 11.62 9.69 -3.36
N LEU A 223 12.58 8.81 -3.06
CA LEU A 223 13.75 8.53 -3.91
C LEU A 223 13.40 7.51 -5.01
N ASN A 224 12.65 6.46 -4.66
CA ASN A 224 12.24 5.38 -5.56
C ASN A 224 10.70 5.37 -5.74
N PRO A 225 10.14 6.23 -6.62
CA PRO A 225 8.71 6.45 -6.70
C PRO A 225 7.98 5.40 -7.53
N PHE A 226 8.03 4.13 -7.13
CA PHE A 226 7.20 3.07 -7.71
C PHE A 226 5.71 3.40 -7.62
N TRP A 227 5.31 4.12 -6.57
CA TRP A 227 3.97 4.65 -6.38
C TRP A 227 3.52 5.62 -7.48
N ALA A 228 4.45 6.25 -8.19
CA ALA A 228 4.13 7.26 -9.18
C ALA A 228 3.83 6.67 -10.57
N ILE A 229 4.11 5.38 -10.82
CA ILE A 229 3.91 4.78 -12.15
C ILE A 229 2.48 4.98 -12.67
N PRO A 230 1.41 4.73 -11.89
CA PRO A 230 0.04 4.99 -12.34
C PRO A 230 -0.21 6.47 -12.63
N LEU A 231 0.33 7.37 -11.79
CA LEU A 231 0.18 8.82 -11.95
C LEU A 231 0.89 9.32 -13.22
N LEU A 232 2.10 8.83 -13.49
CA LEU A 232 2.87 9.17 -14.68
C LEU A 232 2.18 8.64 -15.95
N ALA A 233 1.57 7.45 -15.89
CA ALA A 233 0.79 6.90 -17.00
C ALA A 233 -0.43 7.77 -17.35
N ILE A 234 -1.11 8.33 -16.35
CA ILE A 234 -2.28 9.21 -16.55
C ILE A 234 -1.85 10.61 -17.02
N THR A 235 -0.78 11.16 -16.44
CA THR A 235 -0.35 12.55 -16.69
C THR A 235 0.54 12.72 -17.91
N GLY A 236 1.07 11.62 -18.48
CA GLY A 236 2.05 11.67 -19.56
C GLY A 236 3.42 12.23 -19.15
N LEU A 237 3.61 12.53 -17.86
CA LEU A 237 4.85 13.06 -17.33
C LEU A 237 5.97 12.01 -17.41
N ARG A 238 7.18 12.45 -17.73
CA ARG A 238 8.34 11.58 -17.59
C ARG A 238 8.72 11.53 -16.12
N ALA A 239 9.09 10.34 -15.65
CA ALA A 239 9.62 10.13 -14.31
C ALA A 239 10.61 11.24 -13.88
N ARG A 240 11.64 11.51 -14.70
CA ARG A 240 12.66 12.53 -14.42
C ARG A 240 12.11 13.93 -14.08
N ASP A 241 10.93 14.28 -14.58
CA ASP A 241 10.34 15.61 -14.42
C ASP A 241 9.75 15.79 -13.00
N MET A 242 9.44 14.68 -12.29
CA MET A 242 8.93 14.68 -10.92
C MET A 242 9.99 14.31 -9.87
N PHE A 243 10.97 13.46 -10.22
CA PHE A 243 11.93 12.90 -9.27
C PHE A 243 12.70 13.97 -8.48
N GLY A 244 13.07 15.08 -9.12
CA GLY A 244 13.77 16.17 -8.44
C GLY A 244 12.95 16.74 -7.27
N TYR A 245 11.63 16.87 -7.42
CA TYR A 245 10.76 17.34 -6.33
C TYR A 245 10.66 16.32 -5.20
N GLY A 246 10.55 15.02 -5.54
CA GLY A 246 10.53 13.93 -4.57
C GLY A 246 11.81 13.89 -3.73
N ILE A 247 12.98 13.85 -4.37
CA ILE A 247 14.28 13.86 -3.70
C ILE A 247 14.46 15.10 -2.84
N THR A 248 14.08 16.29 -3.36
CA THR A 248 14.17 17.52 -2.55
C THR A 248 13.27 17.45 -1.32
N MET A 249 12.05 16.92 -1.45
CA MET A 249 11.16 16.70 -0.31
C MET A 249 11.71 15.70 0.70
N MET A 250 12.33 14.61 0.25
CA MET A 250 13.01 13.65 1.13
C MET A 250 14.09 14.34 1.97
N LEU A 251 14.96 15.13 1.32
CA LEU A 251 16.02 15.86 2.03
C LEU A 251 15.47 16.88 3.02
N LEU A 252 14.39 17.59 2.66
CA LEU A 252 13.74 18.54 3.56
C LEU A 252 13.06 17.84 4.75
N LEU A 253 12.39 16.72 4.52
CA LEU A 253 11.72 15.94 5.57
C LEU A 253 12.72 15.31 6.55
N THR A 254 13.95 15.01 6.14
CA THR A 254 14.97 14.37 6.98
C THR A 254 15.17 15.07 8.34
N PRO A 255 15.53 16.36 8.43
CA PRO A 255 15.68 17.04 9.73
C PRO A 255 14.35 17.17 10.49
N PHE A 256 13.22 17.34 9.79
CA PHE A 256 11.91 17.41 10.43
C PHE A 256 11.54 16.10 11.12
N LEU A 257 11.69 14.97 10.41
CA LEU A 257 11.40 13.63 10.93
C LEU A 257 12.34 13.27 12.08
N ALA A 258 13.63 13.58 11.98
CA ALA A 258 14.58 13.37 13.07
C ALA A 258 14.17 14.10 14.35
N VAL A 259 13.80 15.38 14.25
CA VAL A 259 13.36 16.19 15.39
C VAL A 259 12.04 15.66 15.97
N VAL A 260 11.07 15.35 15.12
CA VAL A 260 9.75 14.87 15.57
C VAL A 260 9.87 13.51 16.25
N LEU A 261 10.58 12.55 15.65
CA LEU A 261 10.74 11.21 16.22
C LEU A 261 11.63 11.18 17.45
N TYR A 262 12.48 12.19 17.66
CA TYR A 262 13.31 12.30 18.87
C TYR A 262 12.61 13.03 20.02
N LEU A 263 11.95 14.16 19.74
CA LEU A 263 11.34 15.01 20.78
C LEU A 263 9.88 14.68 21.08
N LEU A 264 9.16 14.12 20.10
CA LEU A 264 7.78 13.67 20.23
C LEU A 264 7.65 12.20 19.80
N PRO A 265 8.42 11.28 20.42
CA PRO A 265 8.34 9.85 20.11
C PRO A 265 7.01 9.20 20.54
N TYR A 266 6.21 9.89 21.37
CA TYR A 266 4.93 9.41 21.92
C TYR A 266 3.87 10.51 21.96
#